data_AF-A0A543J246-F1
#
_entry.id   AF-A0A543J246-F1
#
_cell.length_a   1.000
_cell.length_b   1.000
_cell.length_c   1.000
_cell.angle_alpha   90.00
_cell.angle_beta   90.00
_cell.angle_gamma   90.00
#
_symmetry.space_group_name_H-M   'P 1'
#
loop_
_entity.id
_entity.type
_entity.pdbx_description
1 polymer ?
#
loop_
_entity_poly.entity_id
_entity_poly.type
_entity_poly.pdbx_seq_one_letter_code
_entity_poly.pdbx_strand_id
1 'polypeptide(L)' 'MSENDEPGGDRPRLRVIRGDATPEEIAALVVALATRTAAPAKPPVRPRANWRRPVLRAPLAHGPGAWRASALPR' A
#
# COMPACT_ATOMS: atom_id res chain seq x y z
N MET A 1 25.65 -28.18 24.88
CA MET A 1 24.72 -28.53 23.78
C MET A 1 23.64 -27.47 23.81
N SER A 2 23.54 -26.76 22.70
CA SER A 2 22.84 -25.48 22.55
C SER A 2 21.33 -25.69 22.56
N GLU A 3 20.59 -24.89 23.34
CA GLU A 3 19.14 -24.79 23.22
C GLU A 3 18.74 -23.42 23.77
N ASN A 4 18.75 -22.38 22.93
CA ASN A 4 18.03 -21.12 23.13
C ASN A 4 18.18 -20.25 21.86
N ASP A 5 17.66 -20.77 20.75
CA ASP A 5 17.38 -19.98 19.54
C ASP A 5 15.87 -20.05 19.26
N GLU A 6 15.09 -19.31 20.05
CA GLU A 6 13.68 -19.02 19.76
C GLU A 6 13.57 -17.65 19.07
N PRO A 7 13.18 -17.58 17.78
CA PRO A 7 13.14 -16.32 17.04
C PRO A 7 11.79 -15.64 17.23
N GLY A 8 11.55 -14.99 18.38
CA GLY A 8 10.29 -14.26 18.56
C GLY A 8 10.05 -13.62 19.92
N GLY A 9 10.49 -12.36 20.07
CA GLY A 9 9.85 -11.43 21.02
C GLY A 9 10.79 -10.80 22.05
N ASP A 10 10.72 -9.46 22.10
CA ASP A 10 11.10 -8.59 23.23
C ASP A 10 12.54 -8.10 23.37
N ARG A 11 13.36 -8.16 22.31
CA ARG A 11 14.62 -7.39 22.30
C ARG A 11 14.37 -5.97 21.76
N PRO A 12 14.70 -4.90 22.51
CA PRO A 12 14.46 -3.54 22.07
C PRO A 12 15.26 -3.26 20.80
N ARG A 13 14.56 -2.75 19.77
CA ARG A 13 15.14 -2.41 18.46
C ARG A 13 15.99 -1.14 18.50
N LEU A 14 15.84 -0.33 19.56
CA LEU A 14 16.58 0.90 19.80
C LEU A 14 17.03 0.91 21.27
N ARG A 15 18.30 1.26 21.53
CA ARG A 15 18.84 1.40 22.89
C ARG A 15 19.38 2.80 23.06
N VAL A 16 18.89 3.52 24.08
CA VAL A 16 19.42 4.83 24.47
C VAL A 16 20.70 4.60 25.25
N ILE A 17 21.82 5.14 24.75
CA ILE A 17 23.13 5.04 25.42
C ILE A 17 23.38 6.27 26.30
N ARG A 18 22.84 7.43 25.90
CA ARG A 18 22.94 8.70 26.62
C ARG A 18 21.61 9.45 26.50
N GLY A 19 21.12 10.01 27.61
CA GLY A 19 19.78 10.60 27.73
C GLY A 19 19.74 12.12 27.74
N ASP A 20 20.79 12.79 27.25
CA ASP A 20 20.96 14.25 27.25
C ASP A 20 20.86 14.88 25.86
N ALA A 21 20.23 14.17 24.90
CA ALA A 21 20.06 14.66 23.54
C ALA A 21 19.26 15.98 23.51
N THR A 22 19.69 16.93 22.68
CA THR A 22 18.97 18.19 22.55
C THR A 22 17.63 17.99 21.82
N PRO A 23 16.67 18.92 21.96
CA PRO A 23 15.41 18.85 21.20
C PRO A 23 15.61 18.73 19.69
N GLU A 24 16.63 19.40 19.15
CA GLU A 24 16.99 19.36 17.73
C GLU A 24 17.50 17.99 17.31
N GLU A 25 18.31 17.33 18.15
CA GLU A 25 18.82 15.99 17.89
C GLU A 25 17.70 14.94 17.90
N ILE A 26 16.75 15.08 18.84
CA ILE A 26 15.55 14.24 18.87
C ILE A 26 14.74 14.44 17.59
N ALA A 27 14.54 15.69 17.15
CA ALA A 27 13.83 15.98 15.91
C ALA A 27 14.53 15.37 14.69
N ALA A 28 15.86 15.48 14.61
CA ALA A 28 16.66 14.88 13.53
C ALA A 28 16.51 13.35 13.49
N LEU A 29 16.53 12.68 14.64
CA LEU A 29 16.33 11.24 14.74
C LEU A 29 14.93 10.81 14.26
N VAL A 30 13.89 11.54 14.68
CA VAL A 30 12.51 11.28 14.25
C VAL A 30 12.37 11.46 12.74
N VAL A 31 12.95 12.52 12.16
CA VAL A 31 12.95 12.75 10.71
C VAL A 31 13.67 11.62 9.97
N ALA A 32 14.84 11.19 10.44
CA ALA A 32 15.58 10.09 9.82
C ALA A 32 14.80 8.76 9.84
N LEU A 33 14.12 8.45 10.95
CA LEU A 33 13.25 7.28 11.07
C LEU A 33 12.04 7.38 10.14
N ALA A 34 11.34 8.52 10.16
CA ALA A 34 10.16 8.75 9.33
C ALA A 34 10.48 8.64 7.84
N THR A 35 11.58 9.25 7.40
CA THR A 35 12.03 9.20 5.99
C THR A 35 12.42 7.78 5.57
N ARG A 36 13.05 6.98 6.44
CA ARG A 36 13.36 5.57 6.16
C ARG A 36 12.09 4.71 6.04
N THR A 37 11.07 4.99 6.84
CA THR A 37 9.79 4.24 6.81
C THR A 37 8.82 4.72 5.74
N ALA A 38 9.04 5.89 5.16
CA ALA A 38 8.17 6.43 4.13
C ALA A 38 8.26 5.54 2.88
N ALA A 39 7.23 4.70 2.69
CA ALA A 39 7.06 4.02 1.43
C ALA A 39 6.91 5.08 0.31
N PRO A 40 7.52 4.86 -0.87
CA PRO A 40 7.31 5.77 -1.98
C PRO A 40 5.81 5.90 -2.24
N ALA A 41 5.33 7.14 -2.30
CA ALA A 41 3.94 7.41 -2.62
C ALA A 41 3.59 6.68 -3.92
N LYS A 42 2.63 5.76 -3.86
CA LYS A 42 2.18 5.05 -5.05
C LYS A 42 1.67 6.12 -6.04
N PRO A 43 2.16 6.13 -7.30
CA PRO A 43 1.66 7.08 -8.27
C PRO A 43 0.14 6.99 -8.35
N PRO A 44 -0.57 8.12 -8.45
CA PRO A 44 -2.03 8.10 -8.53
C PRO A 44 -2.44 7.23 -9.71
N VAL A 45 -3.30 6.25 -9.45
CA VAL A 45 -3.87 5.43 -10.52
C VAL A 45 -4.74 6.36 -11.36
N ARG A 46 -4.32 6.65 -12.60
CA ARG A 46 -5.20 7.38 -13.53
C ARG A 46 -6.47 6.56 -13.72
N PRO A 47 -7.66 7.15 -13.51
CA PRO A 47 -8.91 6.50 -13.87
C PRO A 47 -8.83 6.08 -15.33
N ARG A 48 -9.15 4.82 -15.64
CA ARG A 48 -9.26 4.39 -17.04
C ARG A 48 -10.31 5.27 -17.70
N ALA A 49 -10.01 5.80 -18.88
CA ALA A 49 -10.94 6.57 -19.67
C ALA A 49 -12.15 5.69 -20.07
N ASN A 50 -13.17 5.65 -19.21
CA ASN A 50 -14.32 4.77 -19.37
C ASN A 50 -15.07 5.06 -20.67
N TRP A 51 -15.03 6.31 -21.15
CA TRP A 51 -15.63 6.76 -22.42
C TRP A 51 -15.02 6.14 -23.68
N ARG A 52 -13.80 5.55 -23.59
CA ARG A 52 -13.16 4.83 -24.72
C ARG A 52 -13.49 3.34 -24.76
N ARG A 53 -14.31 2.83 -23.83
CA ARG A 53 -14.63 1.39 -23.78
C ARG A 53 -15.50 1.00 -24.99
N PRO A 54 -15.08 0.01 -25.82
CA PRO A 54 -15.84 -0.43 -27.00
C PRO A 54 -17.27 -0.87 -26.68
N VAL A 55 -17.50 -1.46 -25.50
CA VAL A 55 -18.83 -1.90 -25.04
C VAL A 55 -19.85 -0.76 -24.96
N LEU A 56 -19.41 0.49 -24.80
CA LEU A 56 -20.29 1.65 -24.77
C LEU A 56 -20.79 2.08 -26.15
N ARG A 57 -20.22 1.53 -27.23
CA ARG A 57 -20.60 1.82 -28.63
C ARG A 57 -21.13 0.59 -29.36
N ALA A 58 -21.15 -0.56 -28.68
CA ALA A 58 -21.66 -1.80 -29.25
C ALA A 58 -23.20 -1.82 -29.17
N PRO A 59 -23.90 -2.24 -30.24
CA PRO A 59 -25.34 -2.46 -30.19
C PRO A 59 -25.70 -3.47 -29.09
N LEU A 60 -26.79 -3.20 -28.36
CA LEU A 60 -27.32 -4.15 -27.39
C LEU A 60 -28.13 -5.22 -28.13
N ALA A 61 -27.87 -6.49 -27.86
CA ALA A 61 -28.66 -7.58 -28.42
C ALA A 61 -30.09 -7.54 -27.84
N HIS A 62 -31.08 -7.83 -28.68
CA HIS A 62 -32.46 -8.06 -28.24
C HIS A 62 -32.72 -9.56 -28.14
N GLY A 63 -33.56 -9.96 -27.19
CA GLY A 63 -34.01 -11.35 -27.06
C GLY A 63 -33.98 -11.88 -25.62
N PRO A 64 -34.50 -13.11 -25.42
CA PRO A 64 -34.50 -13.76 -24.11
C PRO A 64 -33.08 -13.82 -23.51
N GLY A 65 -32.93 -13.36 -22.27
CA GLY A 65 -31.65 -13.37 -21.57
C GLY A 65 -30.66 -12.27 -21.95
N ALA A 66 -30.95 -11.44 -22.97
CA ALA A 66 -30.02 -10.40 -23.42
C ALA A 66 -29.71 -9.35 -22.35
N TRP A 67 -30.69 -9.03 -21.49
CA TRP A 67 -30.47 -8.15 -20.34
C TRP A 67 -29.43 -8.73 -19.35
N ARG A 68 -29.54 -10.03 -19.03
CA ARG A 68 -28.57 -10.71 -18.14
C ARG A 68 -27.18 -10.79 -18.78
N ALA A 69 -27.12 -11.06 -20.08
CA ALA A 69 -25.86 -11.12 -20.83
C ALA A 69 -25.13 -9.76 -20.90
N SER A 70 -25.84 -8.63 -20.78
CA SER A 70 -25.24 -7.29 -20.83
C SER A 70 -24.26 -7.00 -19.68
N ALA A 71 -24.42 -7.68 -18.55
CA ALA A 71 -23.60 -7.51 -17.35
C ALA A 71 -22.40 -8.49 -17.27
N LEU A 72 -22.30 -9.45 -18.20
CA LEU A 72 -21.21 -10.43 -18.21
C LEU A 72 -19.97 -9.88 -18.94
N PRO A 73 -18.76 -10.28 -18.52
CA PRO A 73 -17.55 -10.00 -19.28
C PRO A 73 -17.66 -10.58 -20.70
N ARG A 74 -17.22 -9.79 -21.69
CA ARG A 74 -17.00 -10.25 -23.07
C ARG A 74 -15.52 -10.48 -23.30
#